data_AF-A0A1F8WYG2-F1
#
_entry.id   AF-A0A1F8WYG2-F1
#
_cell.length_a   1.000
_cell.length_b   1.000
_cell.length_c   1.000
_cell.angle_alpha   90.00
_cell.angle_beta   90.00
_cell.angle_gamma   90.00
#
_symmetry.space_group_name_H-M   'P 1'
#
loop_
_entity.id
_entity.type
_entity.pdbx_description
1 polymer ?
#
loop_
_entity_poly.entity_id
_entity_poly.type
_entity_poly.pdbx_seq_one_letter_code
_entity_poly.pdbx_strand_id
1 'polypeptide(L)'
;MKKTAKETSFDNFFKIDLHIHTPSSSCYKGKKDDEEYLKILETAKKNDLRVIAITDHNSIEGYKKFLCIKEALAAKRDSYQEITDSKEVHSKIIDIKRKLSLFSNINY
;
A
#
# COMPACT_ATOMS: atom_id res chain seq x y z
N MET A 1 30.81 29.99 -31.99
CA MET A 1 29.48 29.34 -31.93
C MET A 1 29.41 28.52 -30.64
N LYS A 2 28.49 28.87 -29.72
CA LYS A 2 28.30 28.15 -28.45
C LYS A 2 27.58 26.82 -28.74
N LYS A 3 28.15 25.69 -28.32
CA LYS A 3 27.44 24.39 -28.29
C LYS A 3 26.45 24.45 -27.12
N THR A 4 25.16 24.47 -27.41
CA THR A 4 24.10 24.40 -26.40
C THR A 4 24.06 23.00 -25.80
N ALA A 5 24.07 22.93 -24.47
CA ALA A 5 23.85 21.69 -23.73
C ALA A 5 22.46 21.15 -24.05
N LYS A 6 22.39 19.88 -24.44
CA LYS A 6 21.13 19.16 -24.66
C LYS A 6 20.44 19.05 -23.30
N GLU A 7 19.35 19.80 -23.09
CA GLU A 7 18.47 19.60 -21.95
C GLU A 7 18.00 18.14 -21.98
N THR A 8 18.48 17.33 -21.05
CA THR A 8 17.96 15.98 -20.84
C THR A 8 16.64 16.13 -20.11
N SER A 9 15.55 16.29 -20.85
CA SER A 9 14.21 16.07 -20.31
C SER A 9 14.14 14.61 -19.85
N PHE A 10 14.17 14.37 -18.54
CA PHE A 10 13.78 13.09 -18.00
C PHE A 10 12.28 12.96 -18.24
N ASP A 11 11.89 12.30 -19.33
CA ASP A 11 10.53 11.84 -19.50
C ASP A 11 10.28 10.81 -18.39
N ASN A 12 9.59 11.24 -17.34
CA ASN A 12 9.27 10.41 -16.19
C ASN A 12 8.13 9.45 -16.56
N PHE A 13 8.49 8.35 -17.23
CA PHE A 13 7.57 7.23 -17.44
C PHE A 13 7.39 6.46 -16.13
N PHE A 14 6.16 6.35 -15.66
CA PHE A 14 5.80 5.58 -14.48
C PHE A 14 4.97 4.37 -14.87
N LYS A 15 5.30 3.22 -14.28
CA LYS A 15 4.48 2.01 -14.41
C LYS A 15 3.29 2.12 -13.48
N ILE A 16 2.10 1.87 -14.00
CA ILE A 16 0.83 1.93 -13.27
C ILE A 16 -0.03 0.73 -13.63
N ASP A 17 -0.96 0.37 -12.74
CA ASP A 17 -2.01 -0.63 -13.01
C ASP A 17 -3.37 -0.01 -12.71
N LEU A 18 -4.24 0.06 -13.71
CA LEU A 18 -5.54 0.72 -13.60
C LEU A 18 -6.71 -0.27 -13.45
N HIS A 19 -6.43 -1.56 -13.29
CA HIS A 19 -7.47 -2.60 -13.22
C HIS A 19 -7.12 -3.66 -12.17
N ILE A 20 -7.20 -3.28 -10.89
CA ILE A 20 -7.05 -4.22 -9.78
C ILE A 20 -8.40 -4.49 -9.13
N HIS A 21 -8.78 -5.76 -9.10
CA HIS A 21 -9.84 -6.26 -8.21
C HIS A 21 -9.24 -6.66 -6.86
N THR A 22 -9.99 -6.42 -5.78
CA THR A 22 -9.64 -6.76 -4.40
C THR A 22 -10.50 -7.91 -3.88
N PRO A 23 -10.24 -8.45 -2.69
CA PRO A 23 -11.10 -9.44 -2.07
C PRO A 23 -12.57 -9.02 -1.86
N SER A 24 -12.88 -7.72 -1.94
CA SER A 24 -14.28 -7.22 -1.93
C SER A 24 -15.00 -7.43 -3.26
N SER A 25 -14.27 -7.71 -4.34
CA SER A 25 -14.85 -8.06 -5.64
C SER A 25 -15.39 -9.50 -5.64
N SER A 26 -16.53 -9.70 -6.29
CA SER A 26 -17.17 -11.03 -6.41
C SER A 26 -16.31 -12.05 -7.16
N CYS A 27 -15.49 -11.60 -8.11
CA CYS A 27 -14.63 -12.46 -8.93
C CYS A 27 -13.29 -12.83 -8.27
N TYR A 28 -12.97 -12.22 -7.13
CA TYR A 28 -11.65 -12.38 -6.52
C TYR A 28 -11.49 -13.76 -5.89
N LYS A 29 -10.43 -14.48 -6.30
CA LYS A 29 -10.21 -15.89 -5.94
C LYS A 29 -9.32 -16.07 -4.70
N GLY A 30 -8.65 -15.03 -4.24
CA GLY A 30 -7.79 -15.07 -3.05
C GLY A 30 -8.58 -15.07 -1.74
N LYS A 31 -7.85 -15.07 -0.62
CA LYS A 31 -8.46 -14.98 0.71
C LYS A 31 -9.16 -13.63 0.90
N LYS A 32 -10.21 -13.63 1.72
CA LYS A 32 -10.98 -12.41 2.05
C LYS A 32 -10.60 -11.88 3.43
N ASP A 33 -9.31 -11.67 3.63
CA ASP A 33 -8.70 -11.18 4.88
C ASP A 33 -7.76 -10.00 4.63
N ASP A 34 -7.37 -9.31 5.71
CA ASP A 34 -6.53 -8.10 5.65
C ASP A 34 -5.15 -8.36 5.05
N GLU A 35 -4.60 -9.58 5.22
CA GLU A 35 -3.29 -9.94 4.69
C GLU A 35 -3.31 -10.01 3.15
N GLU A 36 -4.40 -10.48 2.54
CA GLU A 36 -4.53 -10.47 1.08
C GLU A 36 -4.60 -9.04 0.51
N TYR A 37 -5.20 -8.08 1.24
CA TYR A 37 -5.14 -6.66 0.86
C TYR A 37 -3.71 -6.12 0.93
N LEU A 38 -3.00 -6.37 2.03
CA LEU A 38 -1.60 -5.94 2.17
C LEU A 38 -0.71 -6.53 1.08
N LYS A 39 -0.96 -7.78 0.70
CA LYS A 39 -0.25 -8.48 -0.38
C LYS A 39 -0.45 -7.81 -1.75
N ILE A 40 -1.61 -7.18 -2.02
CA ILE A 40 -1.80 -6.37 -3.24
C ILE A 40 -0.81 -5.20 -3.25
N LEU A 41 -0.65 -4.49 -2.13
CA LEU A 41 0.31 -3.38 -2.02
C LEU A 41 1.76 -3.86 -2.09
N GLU A 42 2.09 -4.98 -1.45
CA GLU A 42 3.42 -5.61 -1.54
C GLU A 42 3.74 -5.99 -2.99
N THR A 43 2.77 -6.56 -3.71
CA THR A 43 2.91 -6.93 -5.12
C THR A 43 3.08 -5.69 -5.99
N ALA A 44 2.32 -4.63 -5.76
CA ALA A 44 2.45 -3.37 -6.48
C ALA A 44 3.86 -2.77 -6.29
N LYS A 45 4.34 -2.71 -5.03
CA LYS A 45 5.68 -2.22 -4.69
C LYS A 45 6.78 -3.08 -5.32
N LYS A 46 6.65 -4.41 -5.27
CA LYS A 46 7.59 -5.35 -5.91
C LYS A 46 7.67 -5.15 -7.42
N ASN A 47 6.56 -4.78 -8.05
CA ASN A 47 6.47 -4.56 -9.50
C ASN A 47 6.79 -3.13 -9.95
N ASP A 48 7.27 -2.27 -9.04
CA ASP A 48 7.54 -0.85 -9.24
C ASP A 48 6.33 -0.07 -9.79
N LEU A 49 5.12 -0.46 -9.34
CA LEU A 49 3.90 0.28 -9.66
C LEU A 49 3.82 1.54 -8.80
N ARG A 50 3.82 2.70 -9.45
CA ARG A 50 3.73 4.01 -8.79
C ARG A 50 2.30 4.38 -8.45
N VAL A 51 1.34 3.89 -9.23
CA VAL A 51 -0.09 4.10 -9.03
C VAL A 51 -0.81 2.79 -9.30
N ILE A 52 -1.79 2.49 -8.45
CA ILE A 52 -2.77 1.43 -8.68
C ILE A 52 -4.19 2.01 -8.61
N ALA A 53 -5.11 1.50 -9.43
CA ALA A 53 -6.53 1.79 -9.31
C ALA A 53 -7.30 0.56 -8.84
N ILE A 54 -8.19 0.77 -7.87
CA ILE A 54 -9.10 -0.26 -7.39
C ILE A 54 -10.39 -0.20 -8.20
N THR A 55 -10.71 -1.28 -8.90
CA THR A 55 -11.84 -1.37 -9.84
C THR A 55 -12.70 -2.59 -9.52
N ASP A 56 -13.19 -2.69 -8.28
CA ASP A 56 -14.08 -3.79 -7.87
C ASP A 56 -15.42 -3.76 -8.62
N HIS A 57 -16.03 -4.93 -8.79
CA HIS A 57 -17.32 -5.03 -9.47
C HIS A 57 -18.41 -4.32 -8.68
N ASN A 58 -18.88 -3.19 -9.23
CA ASN A 58 -20.01 -2.40 -8.70
C ASN A 58 -19.86 -2.04 -7.21
N SER A 59 -18.63 -1.85 -6.74
CA SER A 59 -18.34 -1.65 -5.33
C SER A 59 -17.10 -0.78 -5.11
N ILE A 60 -17.12 -0.01 -4.02
CA ILE A 60 -15.96 0.75 -3.51
C ILE A 60 -15.42 0.17 -2.20
N GLU A 61 -15.93 -0.98 -1.78
CA GLU A 61 -15.59 -1.57 -0.48
C GLU A 61 -14.12 -1.97 -0.38
N GLY A 62 -13.47 -2.35 -1.49
CA GLY A 62 -12.04 -2.62 -1.49
C GLY A 62 -11.19 -1.40 -1.10
N TYR A 63 -11.54 -0.22 -1.64
CA TYR A 63 -10.88 1.04 -1.26
C TYR A 63 -11.10 1.37 0.22
N LYS A 64 -12.35 1.30 0.70
CA LYS A 64 -12.66 1.54 2.12
C LYS A 64 -11.91 0.58 3.04
N LYS A 65 -11.75 -0.68 2.62
CA LYS A 65 -11.04 -1.69 3.39
C LYS A 65 -9.55 -1.35 3.52
N PHE A 66 -8.89 -0.83 2.48
CA PHE A 66 -7.52 -0.34 2.60
C PHE A 66 -7.39 0.78 3.65
N LEU A 67 -8.31 1.74 3.66
CA LEU A 67 -8.30 2.82 4.66
C LEU A 67 -8.50 2.28 6.08
N CYS A 68 -9.48 1.39 6.26
CA CYS A 68 -9.75 0.75 7.54
C CYS A 68 -8.53 -0.04 8.07
N ILE A 69 -7.85 -0.79 7.19
CA ILE A 69 -6.63 -1.52 7.56
C ILE A 69 -5.52 -0.55 7.99
N LYS A 70 -5.31 0.54 7.24
CA LYS A 70 -4.31 1.58 7.55
C LYS A 70 -4.59 2.20 8.93
N GLU A 71 -5.83 2.59 9.20
CA GLU A 71 -6.25 3.18 10.47
C GLU A 71 -6.09 2.19 11.63
N ALA A 72 -6.51 0.94 11.45
CA ALA A 72 -6.38 -0.10 12.46
C ALA A 72 -4.91 -0.39 12.80
N LEU A 73 -4.01 -0.40 11.80
CA LEU A 73 -2.57 -0.54 12.01
C LEU A 73 -1.98 0.66 12.75
N ALA A 74 -2.41 1.88 12.43
CA ALA A 74 -1.96 3.09 13.12
C ALA A 74 -2.41 3.09 14.60
N ALA A 75 -3.68 2.78 14.87
CA ALA A 75 -4.19 2.67 16.23
C ALA A 75 -3.45 1.59 17.05
N LYS A 76 -3.19 0.42 16.44
CA LYS A 76 -2.40 -0.65 17.09
C LYS A 76 -0.98 -0.20 17.41
N ARG A 77 -0.31 0.50 16.48
CA ARG A 77 1.03 1.07 16.73
C ARG A 77 1.02 1.96 17.96
N ASP A 78 0.05 2.86 18.06
CA ASP A 78 -0.04 3.84 19.14
C ASP A 78 -0.27 3.14 20.48
N SER A 79 -1.17 2.15 20.53
CA SER A 79 -1.39 1.34 21.74
C SER A 79 -0.16 0.54 22.20
N TYR A 80 0.71 0.12 21.27
CA TYR A 80 1.91 -0.64 21.61
C TYR A 80 3.09 0.24 22.01
N GLN A 81 3.13 1.51 21.57
CA GLN A 81 4.16 2.44 22.02
C GLN A 81 4.06 2.76 23.52
N GLU A 82 2.88 2.63 24.09
CA GLU A 82 2.65 2.79 25.54
C GLU A 82 3.19 1.59 26.35
N ILE A 83 3.49 0.46 25.69
CA ILE A 83 3.91 -0.80 26.33
C ILE A 83 5.37 -1.09 25.94
N THR A 84 6.34 -0.54 26.68
CA THR A 84 7.74 -0.47 26.20
C THR A 84 8.66 -1.63 26.59
N ASP A 85 8.26 -2.56 27.46
CA ASP A 85 9.23 -3.44 28.17
C ASP A 85 9.29 -4.92 27.71
N SER A 86 8.56 -5.34 26.68
CA SER A 86 8.56 -6.74 26.20
C SER A 86 9.18 -6.91 24.81
N LYS A 87 10.05 -7.93 24.66
CA LYS A 87 10.62 -8.36 23.36
C LYS A 87 9.52 -8.71 22.35
N GLU A 88 8.40 -9.27 22.81
CA GLU A 88 7.30 -9.64 21.94
C GLU A 88 6.61 -8.40 21.35
N VAL A 89 6.44 -7.36 22.17
CA VAL A 89 5.86 -6.08 21.73
C VAL A 89 6.77 -5.41 20.70
N HIS A 90 8.08 -5.47 20.91
CA HIS A 90 9.04 -4.94 19.94
C HIS A 90 8.89 -5.58 18.55
N SER A 91 8.78 -6.91 18.48
CA SER A 91 8.56 -7.61 17.21
C SER A 91 7.25 -7.20 16.53
N LYS A 92 6.16 -7.06 17.30
CA LYS A 92 4.86 -6.59 16.78
C LYS A 92 4.93 -5.17 16.24
N ILE A 93 5.63 -4.26 16.94
CA ILE A 93 5.82 -2.88 16.48
C ILE A 93 6.59 -2.86 15.15
N ILE A 94 7.63 -3.70 14.99
CA ILE A 94 8.37 -3.81 13.73
C ILE A 94 7.44 -4.26 12.59
N ASP A 95 6.64 -5.30 12.79
CA ASP A 95 5.71 -5.78 11.75
C ASP A 95 4.66 -4.72 11.40
N ILE A 96 4.08 -4.03 12.39
CA ILE A 96 3.11 -2.96 12.15
C ILE A 96 3.75 -1.81 11.36
N LYS A 97 4.96 -1.37 11.72
CA LYS A 97 5.69 -0.34 10.97
C LYS A 97 5.97 -0.78 9.54
N ARG A 98 6.37 -2.04 9.32
CA ARG A 98 6.56 -2.62 7.99
C ARG A 98 5.26 -2.56 7.18
N LYS A 99 4.14 -2.99 7.74
CA LYS A 99 2.82 -2.95 7.07
C LYS A 99 2.37 -1.51 6.77
N LEU A 100 2.51 -0.58 7.71
CA LEU A 100 2.23 0.84 7.49
C LEU A 100 3.10 1.45 6.38
N SER A 101 4.34 1.00 6.22
CA SER A 101 5.22 1.47 5.14
C SER A 101 4.72 1.13 3.72
N LEU A 102 3.76 0.21 3.59
CA LEU A 102 3.10 -0.06 2.31
C LEU A 102 2.16 1.08 1.90
N PHE A 103 1.72 1.91 2.85
CA PHE A 103 0.82 3.03 2.63
C PHE A 103 1.55 4.39 2.56
N SER A 104 2.89 4.43 2.73
CA SER A 104 3.65 5.67 2.96
C SER A 104 3.67 6.66 1.79
N ASN A 105 3.16 6.26 0.61
CA ASN A 105 3.08 7.10 -0.60
C ASN A 105 1.65 7.23 -1.13
N ILE A 106 0.65 6.89 -0.32
CA ILE A 106 -0.77 7.02 -0.69
C ILE A 106 -1.26 8.34 -0.09
N ASN A 107 -1.27 9.39 -0.92
CA ASN A 107 -1.86 10.69 -0.60
C ASN A 107 -3.27 10.72 -1.21
N TYR A 108 -4.30 10.94 -0.40
CA TYR A 108 -5.69 11.16 -0.83
C TYR A 108 -6.24 12.40 -0.15
#